data_AF-A0AAW6RP26-F1
#
_entry.id   AF-A0AAW6RP26-F1
#
_cell.length_a   1.000
_cell.length_b   1.000
_cell.length_c   1.000
_cell.angle_alpha   90.00
_cell.angle_beta   90.00
_cell.angle_gamma   90.00
#
_symmetry.space_group_name_H-M   'P 1'
#
loop_
_entity.id
_entity.type
_entity.pdbx_description
1 polymer ?
#
loop_
_entity_poly.entity_id
_entity_poly.type
_entity_poly.pdbx_seq_one_letter_code
_entity_poly.pdbx_strand_id
1 'polypeptide(L)'
;LADMAADLYANGAAGAMMGGAGAAALGRLNRLPGMGRDVGEIGQAAMRIADSIARPSPRITLRISSSPTRGNPLAIIRGYGELNRRQSAVLEQLPEFGSRAIVGNNFGQRDLVALTAATGDEFAMFSVGGRRLIIRGNHTSVPVTPEMGRELARQGWRWSSHTHPGETPHVLRSSSGDRSVLGAMGHQRFGYETLDRPRSRILNSRGDGIIFTPGGDSLQGWKP
;
A
#
# COMPACT_ATOMS: atom_id res chain seq x y z
N LEU A 1 11.44 55.89 -3.74
CA LEU A 1 11.87 56.45 -5.04
C LEU A 1 12.16 55.26 -5.96
N ALA A 2 11.33 54.87 -6.93
CA ALA A 2 9.94 55.17 -7.28
C ALA A 2 9.45 53.88 -8.00
N ASP A 3 8.25 53.34 -7.75
CA ASP A 3 7.01 53.59 -8.53
C ASP A 3 7.14 53.34 -10.04
N MET A 4 6.17 52.81 -10.80
CA MET A 4 4.74 52.50 -10.62
C MET A 4 4.39 51.41 -11.70
N ALA A 5 3.50 50.42 -11.51
CA ALA A 5 2.02 50.43 -11.40
C ALA A 5 1.25 50.41 -12.75
N ALA A 6 -0.09 50.33 -12.67
CA ALA A 6 -1.14 50.11 -13.69
C ALA A 6 -1.39 48.62 -14.06
N ASP A 7 -2.42 47.95 -13.52
CA ASP A 7 -3.89 48.10 -13.68
C ASP A 7 -4.43 47.23 -14.83
N LEU A 8 -5.39 46.29 -14.68
CA LEU A 8 -6.69 46.26 -13.98
C LEU A 8 -7.83 46.97 -14.76
N TYR A 9 -9.06 46.48 -14.55
CA TYR A 9 -10.35 46.83 -15.19
C TYR A 9 -10.60 46.24 -16.59
N ALA A 10 -11.84 45.95 -17.03
CA ALA A 10 -13.10 45.54 -16.36
C ALA A 10 -14.20 45.35 -17.45
N ASN A 11 -15.37 44.82 -17.04
CA ASN A 11 -16.65 44.82 -17.78
C ASN A 11 -16.77 43.80 -18.94
N GLY A 12 -17.94 43.25 -19.26
CA GLY A 12 -19.23 43.32 -18.57
C GLY A 12 -20.44 43.10 -19.48
N ALA A 13 -21.32 42.17 -19.07
CA ALA A 13 -22.76 42.08 -19.36
C ALA A 13 -23.32 41.83 -20.80
N ALA A 14 -24.48 41.14 -20.76
CA ALA A 14 -25.64 41.21 -21.66
C ALA A 14 -25.60 40.61 -23.08
N GLY A 15 -26.59 39.74 -23.34
CA GLY A 15 -26.90 39.16 -24.66
C GLY A 15 -28.14 38.28 -24.58
N ALA A 16 -29.33 38.89 -24.58
CA ALA A 16 -30.62 38.20 -24.77
C ALA A 16 -31.14 38.41 -26.20
N MET A 17 -32.15 37.62 -26.62
CA MET A 17 -32.99 37.66 -27.85
C MET A 17 -32.95 36.30 -28.61
N MET A 18 -33.98 35.83 -29.33
CA MET A 18 -35.44 36.00 -29.26
C MET A 18 -36.11 35.00 -30.26
N GLY A 19 -37.41 34.69 -30.10
CA GLY A 19 -38.25 34.07 -31.14
C GLY A 19 -38.32 32.54 -31.14
N GLY A 20 -39.45 31.89 -31.48
CA GLY A 20 -40.77 32.42 -31.86
C GLY A 20 -41.85 31.31 -31.85
N ALA A 21 -43.12 31.68 -31.97
CA ALA A 21 -44.27 30.79 -31.73
C ALA A 21 -45.20 30.60 -32.94
N GLY A 22 -45.96 29.49 -32.93
CA GLY A 22 -47.19 29.22 -33.70
C GLY A 22 -47.83 27.94 -33.13
N ALA A 23 -49.11 27.80 -32.78
CA ALA A 23 -50.38 28.31 -33.35
C ALA A 23 -50.55 27.91 -34.84
N ALA A 24 -51.62 27.26 -35.32
CA ALA A 24 -52.82 26.63 -34.72
C ALA A 24 -53.34 25.54 -35.72
N ALA A 25 -54.53 24.91 -35.68
CA ALA A 25 -55.76 25.06 -34.88
C ALA A 25 -56.63 23.77 -34.87
N LEU A 26 -57.69 23.80 -34.03
CA LEU A 26 -59.01 23.14 -34.12
C LEU A 26 -59.31 22.06 -35.20
N GLY A 27 -59.79 20.91 -34.74
CA GLY A 27 -60.67 20.00 -35.49
C GLY A 27 -61.56 19.18 -34.56
N ARG A 28 -62.82 19.60 -34.34
CA ARG A 28 -63.82 18.77 -33.64
C ARG A 28 -64.46 17.81 -34.65
N LEU A 29 -64.44 16.51 -34.37
CA LEU A 29 -65.31 15.52 -35.03
C LEU A 29 -65.69 14.40 -34.06
N ASN A 30 -66.85 13.80 -34.31
CA ASN A 30 -67.63 13.12 -33.28
C ASN A 30 -67.12 11.73 -32.90
N ARG A 31 -67.37 11.39 -31.63
CA ARG A 31 -67.25 10.06 -31.04
C ARG A 31 -68.10 9.04 -31.81
N LEU A 32 -67.47 8.00 -32.36
CA LEU A 32 -68.09 6.71 -32.68
C LEU A 32 -67.44 5.63 -31.81
N PRO A 33 -68.20 4.71 -31.20
CA PRO A 33 -67.63 3.67 -30.34
C PRO A 33 -67.29 2.40 -31.14
N GLY A 34 -66.05 1.92 -31.03
CA GLY A 34 -65.66 0.57 -31.46
C GLY A 34 -64.27 0.45 -32.06
N MET A 35 -63.56 -0.61 -31.64
CA MET A 35 -62.29 -1.13 -32.19
C MET A 35 -61.00 -0.32 -31.94
N GLY A 36 -59.91 -1.03 -31.62
CA GLY A 36 -58.53 -0.51 -31.65
C GLY A 36 -57.82 -0.47 -30.29
N ARG A 37 -57.15 -1.57 -29.93
CA ARG A 37 -56.24 -1.65 -28.78
C ARG A 37 -54.84 -1.11 -29.13
N ASP A 38 -54.22 -0.45 -28.15
CA ASP A 38 -52.78 -0.55 -27.82
C ASP A 38 -51.74 -0.36 -28.95
N VAL A 39 -51.64 0.86 -29.49
CA VAL A 39 -50.50 1.28 -30.34
C VAL A 39 -49.53 2.24 -29.59
N GLY A 40 -49.89 2.68 -28.38
CA GLY A 40 -49.14 3.71 -27.63
C GLY A 40 -47.96 3.18 -26.79
N GLU A 41 -48.05 1.97 -26.22
CA GLU A 41 -47.02 1.47 -25.29
C GLU A 41 -45.75 0.97 -25.98
N ILE A 42 -45.88 0.38 -27.17
CA ILE A 42 -44.74 -0.18 -27.93
C ILE A 42 -43.72 0.92 -28.28
N GLY A 43 -44.19 2.11 -28.66
CA GLY A 43 -43.32 3.26 -28.96
C GLY A 43 -42.52 3.76 -27.75
N GLN A 44 -43.12 3.75 -26.55
CA GLN A 44 -42.46 4.21 -25.33
C GLN A 44 -41.45 3.20 -24.76
N ALA A 45 -41.66 1.90 -25.01
CA ALA A 45 -40.68 0.87 -24.69
C ALA A 45 -39.44 0.96 -25.61
N ALA A 46 -39.65 1.13 -26.91
CA ALA A 46 -38.58 1.23 -27.90
C ALA A 46 -37.64 2.43 -27.64
N MET A 47 -38.18 3.62 -27.33
CA MET A 47 -37.35 4.79 -27.02
C MET A 47 -36.49 4.63 -25.78
N ARG A 48 -36.97 3.95 -24.72
CA ARG A 48 -36.17 3.70 -23.51
C ARG A 48 -35.01 2.74 -23.75
N ILE A 49 -35.15 1.79 -24.67
CA ILE A 49 -34.06 0.91 -25.08
C ILE A 49 -33.01 1.70 -25.88
N ALA A 50 -33.43 2.51 -26.86
CA ALA A 50 -32.52 3.34 -27.65
C ALA A 50 -31.68 4.31 -26.79
N ASP A 51 -32.30 5.00 -25.81
CA ASP A 51 -31.60 5.94 -24.91
C ASP A 51 -30.63 5.24 -23.94
N SER A 52 -30.81 3.93 -23.69
CA SER A 52 -29.88 3.13 -22.90
C SER A 52 -28.63 2.69 -23.68
N ILE A 53 -28.77 2.48 -25.00
CA ILE A 53 -27.68 2.07 -25.90
C ILE A 53 -26.81 3.26 -26.32
N ALA A 54 -27.39 4.47 -26.39
CA ALA A 54 -26.69 5.69 -26.77
C ALA A 54 -25.77 6.26 -25.67
N ARG A 55 -25.83 5.75 -24.44
CA ARG A 55 -24.98 6.24 -23.33
C ARG A 55 -23.60 5.57 -23.37
N PRO A 56 -22.50 6.33 -23.55
CA PRO A 56 -21.17 5.75 -23.47
C PRO A 56 -20.94 5.20 -22.06
N SER A 57 -20.61 3.91 -21.96
CA SER A 57 -20.35 3.26 -20.68
C SER A 57 -19.28 4.03 -19.90
N PRO A 58 -19.44 4.23 -18.57
CA PRO A 58 -18.43 4.93 -17.79
C PRO A 58 -17.10 4.18 -17.89
N ARG A 59 -16.09 4.79 -18.51
CA ARG A 59 -14.73 4.27 -18.50
C ARG A 59 -14.25 4.25 -17.05
N ILE A 60 -14.31 3.08 -16.42
CA ILE A 60 -13.61 2.80 -15.16
C ILE A 60 -12.11 2.94 -15.47
N THR A 61 -11.62 4.15 -15.31
CA THR A 61 -10.22 4.49 -15.54
C THR A 61 -9.45 4.04 -14.32
N LEU A 62 -9.15 2.74 -14.28
CA LEU A 62 -8.35 2.11 -13.25
C LEU A 62 -6.91 2.66 -13.34
N ARG A 63 -6.66 3.82 -12.74
CA ARG A 63 -5.32 4.43 -12.68
C ARG A 63 -4.42 3.64 -11.73
N ILE A 64 -3.99 2.45 -12.15
CA ILE A 64 -2.85 1.76 -11.55
C ILE A 64 -1.59 2.52 -11.98
N SER A 65 -1.37 3.69 -11.38
CA SER A 65 -0.09 4.42 -11.45
C SER A 65 0.87 3.87 -10.40
N SER A 66 1.07 2.55 -10.41
CA SER A 66 2.27 1.97 -9.83
C SER A 66 3.43 2.24 -10.78
N SER A 67 4.13 3.37 -10.60
CA SER A 67 5.45 3.50 -11.22
C SER A 67 6.27 2.29 -10.77
N PRO A 68 6.84 1.48 -11.68
CA PRO A 68 7.56 0.24 -11.30
C PRO A 68 8.79 0.50 -10.42
N THR A 69 9.18 1.77 -10.27
CA THR A 69 10.26 2.25 -9.42
C THR A 69 9.83 2.61 -7.99
N ARG A 70 8.55 2.96 -7.75
CA ARG A 70 8.08 3.45 -6.44
C ARG A 70 7.83 2.31 -5.45
N GLY A 71 8.54 2.34 -4.33
CA GLY A 71 8.51 1.32 -3.29
C GLY A 71 8.99 -0.07 -3.72
N ASN A 72 9.79 -0.11 -4.79
CA ASN A 72 10.45 -1.31 -5.29
C ASN A 72 11.90 -1.31 -4.80
N PRO A 73 12.31 -2.20 -3.86
CA PRO A 73 13.64 -2.12 -3.27
C PRO A 73 14.78 -2.20 -4.28
N LEU A 74 14.63 -3.05 -5.32
CA LEU A 74 15.61 -3.17 -6.40
C LEU A 74 15.77 -1.90 -7.25
N ALA A 75 14.74 -1.05 -7.34
CA ALA A 75 14.85 0.24 -8.00
C ALA A 75 15.49 1.27 -7.07
N ILE A 76 15.12 1.25 -5.78
CA ILE A 76 15.64 2.16 -4.74
C ILE A 76 17.15 1.98 -4.56
N ILE A 77 17.64 0.77 -4.29
CA ILE A 77 19.09 0.54 -4.06
C ILE A 77 19.95 0.86 -5.29
N ARG A 78 19.36 0.84 -6.49
CA ARG A 78 20.04 1.22 -7.74
C ARG A 78 19.93 2.71 -8.08
N GLY A 79 19.32 3.53 -7.21
CA GLY A 79 19.13 4.97 -7.43
C GLY A 79 18.04 5.34 -8.46
N TYR A 80 17.26 4.37 -8.95
CA TYR A 80 16.20 4.58 -9.95
C TYR A 80 14.80 4.71 -9.35
N GLY A 81 14.66 4.54 -8.04
CA GLY A 81 13.38 4.51 -7.34
C GLY A 81 13.42 5.18 -5.98
N GLU A 82 12.24 5.46 -5.47
CA GLU A 82 12.01 6.13 -4.19
C GLU A 82 11.00 5.33 -3.36
N LEU A 83 10.96 5.56 -2.05
CA LEU A 83 9.94 4.99 -1.17
C LEU A 83 8.53 5.40 -1.63
N ASN A 84 7.56 4.49 -1.52
CA ASN A 84 6.17 4.88 -1.68
C ASN A 84 5.66 5.62 -0.41
N ARG A 85 4.57 6.38 -0.54
CA ARG A 85 4.01 7.20 0.56
C ARG A 85 3.87 6.45 1.89
N ARG A 86 3.47 5.17 1.87
CA ARG A 86 3.32 4.36 3.09
C ARG A 86 4.66 4.02 3.72
N GLN A 87 5.68 3.75 2.91
CA GLN A 87 7.03 3.47 3.39
C GLN A 87 7.68 4.74 3.98
N SER A 88 7.58 5.88 3.28
CA SER A 88 8.06 7.17 3.79
C SER A 88 7.40 7.54 5.13
N ALA A 89 6.08 7.46 5.22
CA ALA A 89 5.34 7.77 6.45
C ALA A 89 5.67 6.85 7.65
N VAL A 90 6.23 5.65 7.39
CA VAL A 90 6.75 4.77 8.46
C VAL A 90 8.19 5.11 8.79
N LEU A 91 9.02 5.47 7.80
CA LEU A 91 10.39 5.91 8.03
C LEU A 91 10.46 7.26 8.79
N GLU A 92 9.51 8.16 8.56
CA GLU A 92 9.35 9.42 9.30
C GLU A 92 9.11 9.20 10.81
N GLN A 93 8.48 8.08 11.19
CA GLN A 93 8.29 7.65 12.59
C GLN A 93 9.52 6.91 13.15
N LEU A 94 10.56 6.72 12.33
CA LEU A 94 11.77 5.98 12.65
C LEU A 94 13.01 6.85 12.40
N PRO A 95 13.13 8.05 13.02
CA PRO A 95 14.18 9.02 12.69
C PRO A 95 15.60 8.53 12.96
N GLU A 96 15.79 7.71 14.02
CA GLU A 96 17.12 7.31 14.50
C GLU A 96 17.16 5.85 15.01
N PHE A 97 18.37 5.38 15.36
CA PHE A 97 18.62 4.06 15.95
C PHE A 97 17.74 3.80 17.19
N GLY A 98 17.05 2.66 17.24
CA GLY A 98 16.15 2.30 18.35
C GLY A 98 14.78 2.97 18.32
N SER A 99 14.52 3.85 17.35
CA SER A 99 13.16 4.32 17.06
C SER A 99 12.24 3.15 16.73
N ARG A 100 10.96 3.28 17.10
CA ARG A 100 9.97 2.21 16.97
C ARG A 100 8.63 2.73 16.47
N ALA A 101 7.98 1.96 15.60
CA ALA A 101 6.65 2.26 15.07
C ALA A 101 5.76 1.02 15.09
N ILE A 102 4.47 1.19 15.45
CA ILE A 102 3.47 0.12 15.34
C ILE A 102 2.59 0.41 14.12
N VAL A 103 2.56 -0.55 13.18
CA VAL A 103 1.90 -0.43 11.88
C VAL A 103 0.94 -1.59 11.63
N GLY A 104 0.07 -1.45 10.64
CA GLY A 104 -0.86 -2.52 10.23
C GLY A 104 -0.15 -3.71 9.60
N ASN A 105 -0.82 -4.87 9.57
CA ASN A 105 -0.30 -6.08 8.94
C ASN A 105 -0.07 -5.96 7.41
N ASN A 106 -0.56 -4.89 6.78
CA ASN A 106 -0.33 -4.57 5.37
C ASN A 106 1.12 -4.11 5.07
N PHE A 107 1.90 -3.69 6.07
CA PHE A 107 3.31 -3.31 5.91
C PHE A 107 4.20 -4.56 5.85
N GLY A 108 4.54 -5.02 4.66
CA GLY A 108 5.14 -6.33 4.42
C GLY A 108 6.66 -6.38 4.59
N GLN A 109 7.23 -7.59 4.43
CA GLN A 109 8.68 -7.79 4.31
C GLN A 109 9.28 -6.95 3.19
N ARG A 110 8.57 -6.80 2.05
CA ARG A 110 8.99 -5.95 0.93
C ARG A 110 9.07 -4.46 1.32
N ASP A 111 8.22 -3.98 2.23
CA ASP A 111 8.30 -2.60 2.73
C ASP A 111 9.49 -2.42 3.67
N LEU A 112 9.78 -3.41 4.53
CA LEU A 112 10.97 -3.43 5.38
C LEU A 112 12.27 -3.36 4.56
N VAL A 113 12.34 -4.18 3.51
CA VAL A 113 13.47 -4.20 2.55
C VAL A 113 13.57 -2.86 1.81
N ALA A 114 12.45 -2.22 1.46
CA ALA A 114 12.47 -0.90 0.84
C ALA A 114 13.09 0.16 1.78
N LEU A 115 12.82 0.10 3.08
CA LEU A 115 13.47 0.99 4.07
C LEU A 115 14.98 0.77 4.09
N THR A 116 15.47 -0.47 4.22
CA THR A 116 16.91 -0.78 4.17
C THR A 116 17.55 -0.35 2.86
N ALA A 117 16.89 -0.58 1.71
CA ALA A 117 17.38 -0.13 0.42
C ALA A 117 17.50 1.40 0.31
N ALA A 118 16.65 2.16 1.03
CA ALA A 118 16.64 3.62 1.03
C ALA A 118 17.60 4.25 2.03
N THR A 119 17.90 3.59 3.16
CA THR A 119 18.69 4.16 4.26
C THR A 119 20.06 3.54 4.46
N GLY A 120 20.26 2.30 4.02
CA GLY A 120 21.43 1.50 4.40
C GLY A 120 21.39 0.95 5.83
N ASP A 121 20.24 1.00 6.52
CA ASP A 121 20.10 0.49 7.90
C ASP A 121 19.36 -0.85 7.97
N GLU A 122 19.65 -1.63 9.00
CA GLU A 122 18.84 -2.77 9.44
C GLU A 122 17.49 -2.32 10.03
N PHE A 123 16.46 -3.16 9.86
CA PHE A 123 15.18 -2.99 10.55
C PHE A 123 14.67 -4.35 11.03
N ALA A 124 14.19 -4.40 12.28
CA ALA A 124 13.51 -5.58 12.83
C ALA A 124 12.00 -5.43 12.72
N MET A 125 11.31 -6.54 12.41
CA MET A 125 9.87 -6.62 12.36
C MET A 125 9.35 -7.73 13.27
N PHE A 126 8.54 -7.35 14.25
CA PHE A 126 7.77 -8.25 15.08
C PHE A 126 6.30 -8.21 14.66
N SER A 127 5.54 -9.28 14.91
CA SER A 127 4.14 -9.37 14.50
C SER A 127 3.28 -10.01 15.59
N VAL A 128 2.12 -9.40 15.86
CA VAL A 128 1.08 -9.91 16.77
C VAL A 128 -0.30 -9.57 16.21
N GLY A 129 -1.11 -10.61 15.94
CA GLY A 129 -2.42 -10.46 15.28
C GLY A 129 -2.33 -9.63 13.99
N GLY A 130 -3.15 -8.58 13.90
CA GLY A 130 -3.18 -7.63 12.78
C GLY A 130 -2.14 -6.50 12.82
N ARG A 131 -1.18 -6.53 13.75
CA ARG A 131 -0.19 -5.45 13.95
C ARG A 131 1.25 -5.93 13.74
N ARG A 132 2.12 -4.99 13.35
CA ARG A 132 3.57 -5.18 13.25
C ARG A 132 4.28 -4.08 14.04
N LEU A 133 5.30 -4.45 14.81
CA LEU A 133 6.22 -3.52 15.46
C LEU A 133 7.49 -3.48 14.62
N ILE A 134 7.85 -2.30 14.15
CA ILE A 134 9.09 -2.03 13.42
C ILE A 134 10.07 -1.35 14.37
N ILE A 135 11.33 -1.78 14.39
CA ILE A 135 12.41 -1.13 15.13
C ILE A 135 13.53 -0.82 14.14
N ARG A 136 14.00 0.43 14.10
CA ARG A 136 15.13 0.84 13.27
C ARG A 136 16.46 0.51 13.95
N GLY A 137 17.35 -0.11 13.20
CA GLY A 137 18.74 -0.34 13.55
C GLY A 137 19.66 0.72 12.95
N ASN A 138 20.88 0.31 12.65
CA ASN A 138 21.88 1.06 11.90
C ASN A 138 22.45 0.15 10.79
N HIS A 139 23.51 0.57 10.13
CA HIS A 139 24.23 -0.20 9.09
C HIS A 139 24.82 -1.56 9.52
N THR A 140 24.77 -1.96 10.81
CA THR A 140 25.33 -3.23 11.32
C THR A 140 24.46 -4.02 12.28
N SER A 141 23.37 -3.45 12.80
CA SER A 141 22.63 -4.03 13.93
C SER A 141 21.28 -3.37 14.20
N VAL A 142 20.34 -4.14 14.73
CA VAL A 142 19.13 -3.67 15.42
C VAL A 142 19.30 -3.72 16.96
N PRO A 143 18.79 -2.74 17.73
CA PRO A 143 18.89 -2.74 19.20
C PRO A 143 17.85 -3.66 19.86
N VAL A 144 17.92 -4.96 19.57
CA VAL A 144 17.08 -5.98 20.19
C VAL A 144 17.96 -6.92 21.01
N THR A 145 17.81 -6.90 22.33
CA THR A 145 18.53 -7.83 23.22
C THR A 145 17.69 -9.08 23.51
N PRO A 146 18.30 -10.18 24.00
CA PRO A 146 17.55 -11.37 24.41
C PRO A 146 16.47 -11.09 25.46
N GLU A 147 16.69 -10.14 26.37
CA GLU A 147 15.76 -9.69 27.41
C GLU A 147 14.57 -8.97 26.78
N MET A 148 14.82 -8.07 25.83
CA MET A 148 13.77 -7.43 25.03
C MET A 148 12.97 -8.47 24.22
N GLY A 149 13.66 -9.46 23.66
CA GLY A 149 13.02 -10.61 23.00
C GLY A 149 12.07 -11.36 23.93
N ARG A 150 12.50 -11.71 25.15
CA ARG A 150 11.63 -12.33 26.16
C ARG A 150 10.41 -11.46 26.46
N GLU A 151 10.60 -10.17 26.70
CA GLU A 151 9.48 -9.27 27.00
C GLU A 151 8.47 -9.17 25.85
N LEU A 152 8.95 -9.00 24.62
CA LEU A 152 8.11 -9.03 23.42
C LEU A 152 7.37 -10.37 23.27
N ALA A 153 8.03 -11.49 23.56
CA ALA A 153 7.41 -12.82 23.51
C ALA A 153 6.32 -13.03 24.58
N ARG A 154 6.47 -12.48 25.80
CA ARG A 154 5.41 -12.48 26.83
C ARG A 154 4.16 -11.73 26.37
N GLN A 155 4.36 -10.61 25.67
CA GLN A 155 3.30 -9.82 25.06
C GLN A 155 2.72 -10.45 23.77
N GLY A 156 3.15 -11.66 23.41
CA GLY A 156 2.64 -12.42 22.25
C GLY A 156 3.26 -12.03 20.90
N TRP A 157 4.22 -11.11 20.86
CA TRP A 157 4.93 -10.78 19.63
C TRP A 157 5.82 -11.94 19.16
N ARG A 158 5.85 -12.16 17.84
CA ARG A 158 6.81 -13.05 17.18
C ARG A 158 7.74 -12.21 16.31
N TRP A 159 9.06 -12.38 16.44
CA TRP A 159 10.01 -11.86 15.43
C TRP A 159 9.73 -12.56 14.09
N SER A 160 9.30 -11.81 13.09
CA SER A 160 8.86 -12.38 11.80
C SER A 160 9.88 -12.18 10.69
N SER A 161 10.68 -11.12 10.77
CA SER A 161 11.87 -10.91 9.94
C SER A 161 12.74 -9.77 10.45
N HIS A 162 13.97 -9.69 9.97
CA HIS A 162 14.74 -8.44 9.91
C HIS A 162 15.50 -8.34 8.58
N THR A 163 16.10 -7.18 8.34
CA THR A 163 16.90 -6.89 7.15
C THR A 163 18.36 -6.67 7.51
N HIS A 164 19.27 -7.09 6.63
CA HIS A 164 20.69 -6.72 6.64
C HIS A 164 21.01 -5.86 5.38
N PRO A 165 21.69 -4.71 5.52
CA PRO A 165 22.21 -3.91 4.42
C PRO A 165 23.11 -4.71 3.46
N GLY A 166 23.10 -4.29 2.19
CA GLY A 166 23.88 -4.92 1.13
C GLY A 166 23.07 -5.89 0.26
N GLU A 167 23.73 -6.41 -0.77
CA GLU A 167 23.10 -7.13 -1.89
C GLU A 167 23.51 -8.60 -2.03
N THR A 168 24.58 -9.05 -1.36
CA THR A 168 25.19 -10.36 -1.62
C THR A 168 24.56 -11.47 -0.76
N PRO A 169 24.67 -12.76 -1.14
CA PRO A 169 24.21 -13.86 -0.30
C PRO A 169 24.91 -13.94 1.08
N HIS A 170 26.13 -13.42 1.19
CA HIS A 170 26.90 -13.43 2.45
C HIS A 170 26.25 -12.60 3.56
N VAL A 171 25.55 -11.50 3.23
CA VAL A 171 24.85 -10.70 4.23
C VAL A 171 23.58 -11.38 4.75
N LEU A 172 23.15 -12.52 4.21
CA LEU A 172 21.96 -13.23 4.71
C LEU A 172 22.21 -14.10 5.93
N ARG A 173 23.47 -14.35 6.30
CA ARG A 173 23.85 -15.22 7.41
C ARG A 173 23.41 -14.64 8.76
N SER A 174 22.81 -15.42 9.65
CA SER A 174 22.49 -14.95 11.00
C SER A 174 23.73 -14.71 11.86
N SER A 175 23.69 -13.66 12.67
CA SER A 175 24.67 -13.41 13.72
C SER A 175 24.42 -14.32 14.95
N SER A 176 25.37 -14.34 15.89
CA SER A 176 25.13 -14.94 17.21
C SER A 176 24.02 -14.21 17.97
N GLY A 177 23.95 -12.88 17.85
CA GLY A 177 22.90 -12.05 18.46
C GLY A 177 21.51 -12.45 18.01
N ASP A 178 21.30 -12.59 16.69
CA ASP A 178 20.00 -13.00 16.11
C ASP A 178 19.52 -14.32 16.69
N ARG A 179 20.41 -15.32 16.72
CA ARG A 179 20.11 -16.66 17.25
C ARG A 179 19.83 -16.62 18.75
N SER A 180 20.57 -15.82 19.52
CA SER A 180 20.36 -15.64 20.96
C SER A 180 19.01 -14.98 21.27
N VAL A 181 18.64 -13.91 20.54
CA VAL A 181 17.36 -13.22 20.68
C VAL A 181 16.21 -14.15 20.29
N LEU A 182 16.29 -14.80 19.13
CA LEU A 182 15.26 -15.72 18.65
C LEU A 182 15.10 -16.94 19.58
N GLY A 183 16.21 -17.44 20.14
CA GLY A 183 16.20 -18.50 21.16
C GLY A 183 15.53 -18.05 22.46
N ALA A 184 15.84 -16.85 22.94
CA ALA A 184 15.21 -16.29 24.14
C ALA A 184 13.70 -16.06 23.96
N MET A 185 13.25 -15.62 22.78
CA MET A 185 11.82 -15.58 22.43
C MET A 185 11.19 -16.98 22.42
N GLY A 186 11.89 -17.97 21.86
CA GLY A 186 11.47 -19.37 21.82
C GLY A 186 11.25 -19.94 23.22
N HIS A 187 12.28 -19.88 24.07
CA HIS A 187 12.23 -20.36 25.45
C HIS A 187 11.09 -19.71 26.25
N GLN A 188 10.89 -18.40 26.08
CA GLN A 188 9.82 -17.68 26.76
C GLN A 188 8.41 -18.09 26.31
N ARG A 189 8.26 -18.58 25.07
CA ARG A 189 6.95 -18.93 24.49
C ARG A 189 6.63 -20.43 24.52
N PHE A 190 7.64 -21.29 24.55
CA PHE A 190 7.49 -22.73 24.37
C PHE A 190 8.26 -23.58 25.41
N GLY A 191 8.96 -22.96 26.36
CA GLY A 191 9.88 -23.65 27.25
C GLY A 191 11.16 -24.11 26.54
N TYR A 192 12.00 -24.88 27.23
CA TYR A 192 13.28 -25.37 26.71
C TYR A 192 13.17 -26.67 25.89
N GLU A 193 12.04 -27.37 25.96
CA GLU A 193 11.92 -28.74 25.43
C GLU A 193 11.61 -28.84 23.93
N THR A 194 11.38 -27.72 23.23
CA THR A 194 11.05 -27.73 21.79
C THR A 194 11.96 -26.82 20.96
N LEU A 195 13.07 -27.40 20.48
CA LEU A 195 14.03 -26.77 19.57
C LEU A 195 13.43 -26.35 18.19
N ASP A 196 12.29 -26.92 17.82
CA ASP A 196 11.74 -26.91 16.45
C ASP A 196 10.81 -25.71 16.11
N ARG A 197 10.80 -24.66 16.94
CA ARG A 197 9.65 -23.70 16.99
C ARG A 197 9.91 -22.23 16.64
N PRO A 198 10.95 -21.54 17.16
CA PRO A 198 11.17 -20.15 16.79
C PRO A 198 11.97 -20.06 15.47
N ARG A 199 11.34 -19.50 14.44
CA ARG A 199 11.97 -19.19 13.15
C ARG A 199 11.67 -17.76 12.74
N SER A 200 12.69 -17.07 12.22
CA SER A 200 12.59 -15.72 11.63
C SER A 200 13.27 -15.72 10.26
N ARG A 201 13.16 -14.61 9.53
CA ARG A 201 13.71 -14.45 8.17
C ARG A 201 14.68 -13.27 8.11
N ILE A 202 15.87 -13.50 7.58
CA ILE A 202 16.79 -12.42 7.20
C ILE A 202 16.56 -12.07 5.74
N LEU A 203 16.55 -10.78 5.42
CA LEU A 203 16.39 -10.26 4.06
C LEU A 203 17.54 -9.31 3.73
N ASN A 204 18.12 -9.41 2.54
CA ASN A 204 19.07 -8.43 2.04
C ASN A 204 18.33 -7.21 1.45
N SER A 205 19.07 -6.20 1.00
CA SER A 205 18.48 -4.97 0.44
C SER A 205 17.80 -5.14 -0.92
N ARG A 206 17.99 -6.31 -1.58
CA ARG A 206 17.30 -6.68 -2.82
C ARG A 206 15.95 -7.36 -2.55
N GLY A 207 15.80 -7.97 -1.39
CA GLY A 207 14.65 -8.79 -0.99
C GLY A 207 14.87 -10.30 -1.11
N ASP A 208 16.09 -10.74 -1.45
CA ASP A 208 16.51 -12.13 -1.25
C ASP A 208 16.54 -12.40 0.26
N GLY A 209 16.35 -13.65 0.70
CA GLY A 209 16.36 -13.93 2.13
C GLY A 209 16.25 -15.39 2.52
N ILE A 210 16.85 -15.73 3.66
CA ILE A 210 16.88 -17.09 4.25
C ILE A 210 16.05 -17.17 5.53
N ILE A 211 15.75 -18.39 5.96
CA ILE A 211 15.16 -18.66 7.28
C ILE A 211 16.29 -18.99 8.25
N PHE A 212 16.23 -18.48 9.47
CA PHE A 212 17.12 -18.90 10.55
C PHE A 212 16.33 -19.35 11.78
N THR A 213 16.98 -20.22 12.57
CA THR A 213 16.53 -20.72 13.87
C THR A 213 17.64 -20.44 14.91
N PRO A 214 17.40 -20.64 16.22
CA PRO A 214 18.46 -20.53 17.23
C PRO A 214 19.63 -21.49 16.99
N GLY A 215 19.38 -22.63 16.32
CA GLY A 215 20.40 -23.62 15.99
C GLY A 215 21.24 -23.26 14.75
N GLY A 216 20.78 -22.35 13.89
CA GLY A 216 21.51 -21.96 12.69
C GLY A 216 20.64 -21.49 11.53
N ASP A 217 21.31 -21.19 10.42
CA ASP A 217 20.68 -20.82 9.15
C ASP A 217 20.16 -22.06 8.42
N SER A 218 18.97 -21.97 7.83
CA SER A 218 18.40 -23.01 6.97
C SER A 218 18.25 -22.52 5.54
N LEU A 219 18.91 -23.23 4.61
CA LEU A 219 18.61 -23.15 3.18
C LEU A 219 17.35 -23.95 2.81
N GLN A 220 16.91 -24.88 3.67
CA GLN A 220 15.70 -25.67 3.47
C GLN A 220 14.47 -24.84 3.85
N GLY A 221 13.63 -24.55 2.86
CA GLY A 221 12.46 -23.68 2.98
C GLY A 221 12.29 -22.69 1.82
N TRP A 222 13.31 -22.49 0.99
CA TRP A 222 13.16 -21.76 -0.27
C TRP A 222 12.41 -22.63 -1.30
N LYS A 223 11.17 -22.24 -1.61
CA LYS A 223 10.52 -22.54 -2.88
C LYS A 223 10.22 -21.18 -3.55
N PRO A 224 10.62 -20.98 -4.82
CA PRO A 224 10.31 -19.76 -5.56
C PRO A 224 8.80 -19.59 -5.80
#